data_AF-A0A833M7E5-F1
#
_entry.id   AF-A0A833M7E5-F1
#
_cell.length_a   1.000
_cell.length_b   1.000
_cell.length_c   1.000
_cell.angle_alpha   90.00
_cell.angle_beta   90.00
_cell.angle_gamma   90.00
#
_symmetry.space_group_name_H-M   'P 1'
#
loop_
_entity.id
_entity.type
_entity.pdbx_description
1 polymer ?
#
loop_
_entity_poly.entity_id
_entity_poly.type
_entity_poly.pdbx_seq_one_letter_code
_entity_poly.pdbx_strand_id
1 'polypeptide(L)'
;PAAGQGITVVLDAGSQVPVIALAFPAPDGIAGLAGPAAEAGRELEATLRRDLERSGVFELLGPAELAVLALTGDLEKDADQYRSLGAAMLLQNELKVEDGRLVLEGRLVDLASRQTIVGKRYRGTFELARRMAHTFADEIVLFLTSRRGVALTSIAFVSDRDGSKEIYLMDYDGFDQRRVTAHKSISMSPSWSGRGDVLAYVSFFAGRGPALYLAEIASGRKTPLVTEGSLNASPGVSPDGRQVAFARALGANIEIFLCDRDGGNVRRLTNSGGIDTNPAWSPSGQEIAFTSSRAGSPQIYVMDADGSNVRRVTFQGEYSDGAAFSPDGTRLAYATRVGRDRFDIAVLDLVTLQNVRLTSGAGSNETPSFSPDGRRLAFASTRTGKPQIFVVDAQDGSGAEQLTSEGSNSAPEWSGYPR
;
A
#
# COMPACT_ATOMS: atom_id res chain seq x y z
N PRO A 1 26.03 -17.67 35.54
CA PRO A 1 25.28 -17.89 34.28
C PRO A 1 23.77 -17.71 34.53
N ALA A 2 23.31 -16.47 34.46
CA ALA A 2 21.88 -16.15 34.55
C ALA A 2 21.36 -15.94 33.13
N ALA A 3 20.47 -16.82 32.70
CA ALA A 3 19.84 -16.78 31.38
C ALA A 3 18.94 -15.54 31.28
N GLY A 4 19.17 -14.71 30.27
CA GLY A 4 18.32 -13.58 29.93
C GLY A 4 16.94 -14.06 29.52
N GLN A 5 15.90 -13.54 30.16
CA GLN A 5 14.53 -13.69 29.69
C GLN A 5 14.38 -12.83 28.43
N GLY A 6 14.50 -13.46 27.26
CA GLY A 6 14.10 -12.84 26.00
C GLY A 6 12.60 -12.60 26.03
N ILE A 7 12.19 -11.34 25.85
CA ILE A 7 10.79 -10.99 25.67
C ILE A 7 10.34 -11.65 24.38
N THR A 8 9.50 -12.69 24.50
CA THR A 8 8.81 -13.29 23.36
C THR A 8 7.44 -12.63 23.28
N VAL A 9 7.27 -11.73 22.32
CA VAL A 9 5.95 -11.14 22.04
C VAL A 9 5.15 -12.17 21.25
N VAL A 10 4.21 -12.84 21.92
CA VAL A 10 3.22 -13.70 21.28
C VAL A 10 2.05 -12.81 20.88
N LEU A 11 1.85 -12.63 19.57
CA LEU A 11 0.75 -11.85 19.01
C LEU A 11 -0.46 -12.79 18.81
N ASP A 12 -1.52 -12.57 19.58
CA ASP A 12 -2.81 -13.23 19.35
C ASP A 12 -3.62 -12.44 18.31
N ALA A 13 -4.39 -13.12 17.47
CA ALA A 13 -5.03 -12.56 16.27
C ALA A 13 -6.15 -11.53 16.55
N GLY A 14 -6.37 -11.15 17.81
CA GLY A 14 -7.38 -10.17 18.23
C GLY A 14 -6.93 -9.17 19.30
N SER A 15 -5.67 -9.19 19.75
CA SER A 15 -5.18 -8.22 20.73
C SER A 15 -4.63 -6.98 20.03
N GLN A 16 -5.03 -5.78 20.47
CA GLN A 16 -4.32 -4.54 20.12
C GLN A 16 -2.81 -4.79 20.26
N VAL A 17 -2.05 -4.52 19.19
CA VAL A 17 -0.58 -4.61 19.25
C VAL A 17 -0.14 -3.80 20.46
N PRO A 18 0.62 -4.37 21.42
CA PRO A 18 1.09 -3.60 22.55
C PRO A 18 1.91 -2.44 21.99
N VAL A 19 1.40 -1.23 22.22
CA VAL A 19 2.01 -0.02 21.72
C VAL A 19 3.26 0.26 22.55
N ILE A 20 4.42 0.24 21.91
CA ILE A 20 5.71 0.47 22.56
C ILE A 20 5.89 1.98 22.71
N ALA A 21 5.91 2.47 23.94
CA ALA A 21 6.27 3.86 24.22
C ALA A 21 7.75 4.09 23.84
N LEU A 22 7.98 4.91 22.82
CA LEU A 22 9.29 5.20 22.23
C LEU A 22 9.64 6.66 22.45
N ALA A 23 10.69 6.91 23.23
CA ALA A 23 11.29 8.23 23.31
C ALA A 23 11.99 8.56 21.98
N PHE A 24 11.58 9.66 21.34
CA PHE A 24 12.11 10.12 20.07
C PHE A 24 12.50 11.61 20.19
N PRO A 25 13.66 11.91 20.82
CA PRO A 25 14.19 13.27 20.89
C PRO A 25 14.61 13.80 19.52
N ALA A 26 14.84 15.11 19.44
CA ALA A 26 15.39 15.72 18.22
C ALA A 26 16.76 15.10 17.89
N PRO A 27 17.09 14.84 16.61
CA PRO A 27 18.37 14.27 16.24
C PRO A 27 19.54 15.16 16.63
N ASP A 28 20.62 14.56 17.11
CA ASP A 28 21.90 15.23 17.29
C ASP A 28 22.41 15.77 15.94
N GLY A 29 23.08 16.93 15.98
CA GLY A 29 23.66 17.54 14.79
C GLY A 29 22.68 18.24 13.85
N ILE A 30 21.36 18.04 13.98
CA ILE A 30 20.36 18.65 13.08
C ILE A 30 20.43 20.19 13.06
N ALA A 31 20.68 20.81 14.22
CA ALA A 31 20.81 22.27 14.36
C ALA A 31 22.07 22.83 13.68
N GLY A 32 23.07 21.98 13.42
CA GLY A 32 24.31 22.35 12.72
C GLY A 32 24.20 22.26 11.20
N LEU A 33 23.10 21.72 10.66
CA LEU A 33 22.86 21.64 9.23
C LEU A 33 22.45 23.00 8.66
N ALA A 34 22.85 23.28 7.42
CA ALA A 34 22.52 24.52 6.73
C ALA A 34 22.07 24.28 5.28
N GLY A 35 21.29 25.22 4.74
CA GLY A 35 20.81 25.19 3.35
C GLY A 35 20.04 23.90 3.02
N PRO A 36 20.26 23.29 1.83
CA PRO A 36 19.59 22.06 1.41
C PRO A 36 19.75 20.89 2.40
N ALA A 37 20.87 20.81 3.12
CA ALA A 37 21.08 19.76 4.10
C ALA A 37 20.13 19.89 5.31
N ALA A 38 19.82 21.12 5.73
CA ALA A 38 18.90 21.36 6.83
C ALA A 38 17.46 21.00 6.46
N GLU A 39 17.06 21.27 5.22
CA GLU A 39 15.75 20.87 4.68
C GLU A 39 15.64 19.34 4.62
N ALA A 40 16.65 18.68 4.07
CA ALA A 40 16.71 17.22 4.01
C ALA A 40 16.71 16.56 5.40
N GLY A 41 17.42 17.14 6.37
CA GLY A 41 17.43 16.66 7.75
C GLY A 41 16.05 16.75 8.42
N ARG A 42 15.34 17.87 8.25
CA ARG A 42 13.97 18.03 8.76
C ARG A 42 12.99 17.07 8.09
N GLU A 43 13.11 16.89 6.76
CA GLU A 43 12.26 15.96 6.02
C GLU A 43 12.48 14.51 6.47
N LEU A 44 13.74 14.11 6.68
CA LEU A 44 14.08 12.78 7.21
C LEU A 44 13.47 12.57 8.59
N GLU A 45 13.65 13.50 9.53
CA GLU A 45 13.12 13.37 10.90
C GLU A 45 11.59 13.28 10.89
N ALA A 46 10.92 14.18 10.17
CA ALA A 46 9.46 14.22 10.08
C ALA A 46 8.90 12.96 9.42
N THR A 47 9.59 12.42 8.42
CA THR A 47 9.19 11.18 7.74
C THR A 47 9.37 9.98 8.65
N LEU A 48 10.52 9.84 9.32
CA LEU A 48 10.79 8.75 10.25
C LEU A 48 9.78 8.72 11.40
N ARG A 49 9.44 9.90 11.95
CA ARG A 49 8.41 10.04 12.98
C ARG A 49 7.05 9.55 12.49
N ARG A 50 6.59 10.04 11.32
CA ARG A 50 5.31 9.65 10.73
C ARG A 50 5.25 8.16 10.40
N ASP A 51 6.34 7.58 9.90
CA ASP A 51 6.39 6.15 9.58
C ASP A 51 6.24 5.28 10.82
N LEU A 52 6.94 5.63 11.91
CA LEU A 52 6.84 4.92 13.18
C LEU A 52 5.45 5.06 13.80
N GLU A 53 4.83 6.25 13.73
CA GLU A 53 3.43 6.45 14.15
C GLU A 53 2.46 5.61 13.31
N ARG A 54 2.59 5.68 11.98
CA ARG A 54 1.72 4.96 11.03
C ARG A 54 1.87 3.44 11.09
N SER A 55 3.03 2.96 11.55
CA SER A 55 3.22 1.54 11.83
C SER A 55 2.27 1.03 12.89
N GLY A 56 1.71 1.89 13.76
CA GLY A 56 0.84 1.52 14.88
C GLY A 56 1.47 0.50 15.83
N VAL A 57 2.81 0.46 15.88
CA VAL A 57 3.61 -0.30 16.85
C VAL A 57 4.04 0.61 18.01
N PHE A 58 4.12 1.92 17.78
CA PHE A 58 4.71 2.87 18.71
C PHE A 58 3.75 3.97 19.14
N GLU A 59 3.92 4.39 20.40
CA GLU A 59 3.44 5.67 20.92
C GLU A 59 4.67 6.53 21.11
N LEU A 60 4.76 7.63 20.37
CA LEU A 60 5.97 8.44 20.35
C LEU A 60 5.92 9.51 21.45
N LEU A 61 6.97 9.56 22.27
CA LEU A 61 7.26 10.71 23.12
C LEU A 61 8.24 11.62 22.37
N GLY A 62 7.71 12.70 21.81
CA GLY A 62 8.47 13.65 21.00
C GLY A 62 9.24 14.69 21.82
N PRO A 63 9.93 15.61 21.14
CA PRO A 63 10.73 16.64 21.82
C PRO A 63 9.93 17.51 22.80
N ALA A 64 8.64 17.74 22.54
CA ALA A 64 7.78 18.53 23.42
C ALA A 64 7.45 17.79 24.72
N GLU A 65 7.11 16.50 24.64
CA GLU A 65 6.84 15.65 25.79
C GLU A 65 8.11 15.44 26.63
N LEU A 66 9.25 15.31 25.97
CA LEU A 66 10.55 15.09 26.60
C LEU A 66 11.17 16.36 27.20
N ALA A 67 10.65 17.56 26.89
CA ALA A 67 11.20 18.83 27.36
C ALA A 67 11.12 19.03 28.88
N VAL A 68 10.31 18.23 29.58
CA VAL A 68 10.23 18.22 31.06
C VAL A 68 11.45 17.55 31.71
N LEU A 69 12.22 16.76 30.95
CA LEU A 69 13.38 16.05 31.45
C LEU A 69 14.63 16.94 31.47
N ALA A 70 15.50 16.70 32.45
CA ALA A 70 16.81 17.33 32.55
C ALA A 70 17.87 16.43 31.92
N LEU A 71 17.81 16.29 30.59
CA LEU A 71 18.68 15.40 29.81
C LEU A 71 20.10 15.97 29.70
N THR A 72 21.09 15.09 29.85
CA THR A 72 22.52 15.41 29.81
C THR A 72 23.19 15.03 28.48
N GLY A 73 22.51 14.23 27.65
CA GLY A 73 23.06 13.62 26.44
C GLY A 73 23.82 12.31 26.72
N ASP A 74 23.93 11.92 27.99
CA ASP A 74 24.59 10.70 28.43
C ASP A 74 23.53 9.64 28.76
N LEU A 75 23.45 8.61 27.92
CA LEU A 75 22.44 7.55 28.04
C LEU A 75 22.43 6.90 29.44
N GLU A 76 23.59 6.72 30.07
CA GLU A 76 23.68 6.07 31.39
C GLU A 76 23.04 6.90 32.50
N LYS A 77 23.00 8.23 32.33
CA LYS A 77 22.39 9.16 33.27
C LYS A 77 20.93 9.46 32.94
N ASP A 78 20.60 9.44 31.65
CA ASP A 78 19.31 9.89 31.15
C ASP A 78 18.28 8.75 31.03
N ALA A 79 18.71 7.49 30.95
CA ALA A 79 17.82 6.34 30.74
C ALA A 79 16.68 6.25 31.75
N ASP A 80 16.98 6.48 33.04
CA ASP A 80 15.96 6.38 34.10
C ASP A 80 14.93 7.53 34.01
N GLN A 81 15.32 8.69 33.47
CA GLN A 81 14.41 9.81 33.22
C GLN A 81 13.42 9.48 32.10
N TYR A 82 13.88 8.92 30.98
CA TYR A 82 13.00 8.46 29.90
C TYR A 82 12.01 7.40 30.40
N ARG A 83 12.50 6.43 31.18
CA ARG A 83 11.65 5.38 31.78
C ARG A 83 10.61 5.96 32.74
N SER A 84 10.94 7.03 33.47
CA SER A 84 9.99 7.68 34.38
C SER A 84 8.82 8.35 33.64
N LEU A 85 8.99 8.70 32.36
CA LEU A 85 7.92 9.14 31.46
C LEU A 85 7.21 7.98 30.75
N GLY A 86 7.53 6.73 31.09
CA GLY A 86 6.89 5.55 30.51
C GLY A 86 7.56 5.01 29.24
N ALA A 87 8.64 5.64 28.74
CA ALA A 87 9.35 5.11 27.58
C ALA A 87 9.98 3.74 27.90
N ALA A 88 9.73 2.76 27.03
CA ALA A 88 10.41 1.47 27.06
C ALA A 88 11.69 1.48 26.22
N MET A 89 11.69 2.28 25.14
CA MET A 89 12.80 2.37 24.20
C MET A 89 13.15 3.83 23.91
N LEU A 90 14.36 4.05 23.39
CA LEU A 90 14.85 5.34 22.93
C LEU A 90 15.39 5.21 21.51
N LEU A 91 14.97 6.11 20.62
CA LEU A 91 15.54 6.28 19.29
C LEU A 91 16.52 7.45 19.29
N GLN A 92 17.82 7.15 19.33
CA GLN A 92 18.88 8.14 19.22
C GLN A 92 19.32 8.27 17.76
N ASN A 93 19.14 9.46 17.20
CA ASN A 93 19.54 9.75 15.83
C ASN A 93 20.60 10.85 15.80
N GLU A 94 21.62 10.69 14.96
CA GLU A 94 22.56 11.74 14.62
C GLU A 94 22.47 12.03 13.12
N LEU A 95 22.39 13.31 12.77
CA LEU A 95 22.40 13.80 11.40
C LEU A 95 23.63 14.67 11.17
N LYS A 96 24.36 14.35 10.09
CA LYS A 96 25.56 15.10 9.67
C LYS A 96 25.71 15.11 8.16
N VAL A 97 26.63 15.95 7.67
CA VAL A 97 27.02 15.99 6.26
C VAL A 97 28.45 15.50 6.13
N GLU A 98 28.65 14.50 5.26
CA GLU A 98 29.97 13.97 4.93
C GLU A 98 30.16 13.93 3.41
N ASP A 99 31.21 14.60 2.91
CA ASP A 99 31.49 14.79 1.48
C ASP A 99 30.24 15.22 0.67
N GLY A 100 29.51 16.21 1.20
CA GLY A 100 28.30 16.74 0.56
C GLY A 100 27.09 15.80 0.54
N ARG A 101 27.10 14.73 1.35
CA ARG A 101 25.99 13.77 1.47
C ARG A 101 25.40 13.81 2.87
N LEU A 102 24.08 13.66 2.99
CA LEU A 102 23.42 13.49 4.28
C LEU A 102 23.75 12.10 4.84
N VAL A 103 24.05 12.06 6.12
CA VAL A 103 24.29 10.83 6.88
C VAL A 103 23.32 10.79 8.05
N LEU A 104 22.60 9.68 8.18
CA LEU A 104 21.83 9.31 9.35
C LEU A 104 22.54 8.17 10.07
N GLU A 105 22.87 8.38 11.34
CA GLU A 105 23.28 7.32 12.27
C GLU A 105 22.17 7.15 13.31
N GLY A 106 21.42 6.05 13.19
CA GLY A 106 20.26 5.77 14.03
C GLY A 106 20.51 4.59 14.96
N ARG A 107 20.12 4.72 16.22
CA ARG A 107 20.23 3.68 17.24
C ARG A 107 18.92 3.53 17.99
N LEU A 108 18.36 2.32 17.98
CA LEU A 108 17.28 1.94 18.87
C LEU A 108 17.87 1.29 20.11
N VAL A 109 17.52 1.84 21.27
CA VAL A 109 18.05 1.44 22.57
C VAL A 109 16.92 0.90 23.42
N ASP A 110 17.12 -0.28 24.01
CA ASP A 110 16.26 -0.79 25.08
C ASP A 110 16.65 -0.11 26.39
N LEU A 111 15.74 0.67 26.98
CA LEU A 111 16.07 1.50 28.15
C LEU A 111 16.25 0.67 29.44
N ALA A 112 15.71 -0.54 29.50
CA ALA A 112 15.85 -1.41 30.66
C ALA A 112 17.27 -2.00 30.76
N SER A 113 17.79 -2.52 29.65
CA SER A 113 19.14 -3.08 29.56
C SER A 113 20.21 -2.03 29.21
N ARG A 114 19.79 -0.86 28.71
CA ARG A 114 20.65 0.21 28.17
C ARG A 114 21.46 -0.24 26.95
N GLN A 115 21.05 -1.32 26.29
CA GLN A 115 21.73 -1.85 25.12
C GLN A 115 21.13 -1.30 23.85
N THR A 116 22.00 -1.00 22.88
CA THR A 116 21.57 -0.75 21.50
C THR A 116 21.15 -2.07 20.86
N ILE A 117 19.88 -2.18 20.47
CA ILE A 117 19.32 -3.38 19.85
C ILE A 117 19.29 -3.27 18.32
N VAL A 118 19.23 -2.04 17.78
CA VAL A 118 19.40 -1.77 16.35
C VAL A 118 20.34 -0.58 16.19
N GLY A 119 21.37 -0.71 15.36
CA GLY A 119 22.28 0.38 15.00
C GLY A 119 22.47 0.40 13.49
N LYS A 120 22.17 1.53 12.85
CA LYS A 120 22.17 1.68 11.40
C LYS A 120 22.80 2.99 10.97
N ARG A 121 23.42 2.95 9.80
CA ARG A 121 24.04 4.11 9.17
C ARG A 121 23.64 4.17 7.71
N TYR A 122 23.02 5.26 7.32
CA TYR A 122 22.64 5.54 5.94
C TYR A 122 23.38 6.76 5.44
N ARG A 123 23.73 6.75 4.16
CA ARG A 123 24.40 7.86 3.48
C ARG A 123 23.78 8.04 2.10
N GLY A 124 23.33 9.25 1.79
CA GLY A 124 22.62 9.54 0.56
C GLY A 124 22.75 10.98 0.12
N THR A 125 22.31 11.27 -1.11
CA THR A 125 22.07 12.66 -1.51
C THR A 125 20.90 13.23 -0.71
N PHE A 126 20.72 14.55 -0.73
CA PHE A 126 19.67 15.22 0.04
C PHE A 126 18.26 14.79 -0.38
N GLU A 127 18.08 14.42 -1.65
CA GLU A 127 16.82 13.91 -2.21
C GLU A 127 16.45 12.51 -1.68
N LEU A 128 17.41 11.77 -1.10
CA LEU A 128 17.16 10.44 -0.53
C LEU A 128 16.73 10.47 0.93
N ALA A 129 16.57 11.66 1.53
CA ALA A 129 16.20 11.83 2.94
C ALA A 129 14.96 11.00 3.35
N ARG A 130 13.89 11.06 2.56
CA ARG A 130 12.66 10.31 2.79
C ARG A 130 12.89 8.80 2.71
N ARG A 131 13.58 8.34 1.66
CA ARG A 131 13.93 6.92 1.50
C ARG A 131 14.78 6.39 2.65
N MET A 132 15.71 7.20 3.17
CA MET A 132 16.51 6.83 4.35
C MET A 132 15.62 6.65 5.58
N ALA A 133 14.66 7.57 5.81
CA ALA A 133 13.68 7.47 6.90
C ALA A 133 12.80 6.22 6.77
N HIS A 134 12.17 6.00 5.61
CA HIS A 134 11.32 4.84 5.35
C HIS A 134 12.08 3.52 5.57
N THR A 135 13.32 3.45 5.08
CA THR A 135 14.17 2.26 5.26
C THR A 135 14.43 1.99 6.74
N PHE A 136 14.74 3.03 7.51
CA PHE A 136 15.04 2.86 8.92
C PHE A 136 13.81 2.50 9.76
N ALA A 137 12.66 3.12 9.46
CA ALA A 137 11.39 2.78 10.08
C ALA A 137 11.02 1.31 9.83
N ASP A 138 11.08 0.85 8.58
CA ASP A 138 10.78 -0.53 8.21
C ASP A 138 11.75 -1.53 8.87
N GLU A 139 13.04 -1.19 9.01
CA GLU A 139 14.01 -2.02 9.73
C GLU A 139 13.72 -2.11 11.23
N ILE A 140 13.32 -1.01 11.88
CA ILE A 140 12.90 -0.99 13.28
C ILE A 140 11.64 -1.85 13.47
N VAL A 141 10.63 -1.65 12.63
CA VAL A 141 9.37 -2.42 12.68
C VAL A 141 9.65 -3.91 12.48
N LEU A 142 10.46 -4.27 11.48
CA LEU A 142 10.84 -5.65 11.22
C LEU A 142 11.57 -6.29 12.39
N PHE A 143 12.53 -5.57 12.98
CA PHE A 143 13.31 -6.09 14.10
C PHE A 143 12.43 -6.39 15.32
N LEU A 144 11.52 -5.49 15.69
CA LEU A 144 10.71 -5.64 16.89
C LEU A 144 9.51 -6.58 16.73
N THR A 145 8.91 -6.61 15.53
CA THR A 145 7.65 -7.32 15.32
C THR A 145 7.79 -8.59 14.48
N SER A 146 8.95 -8.81 13.86
CA SER A 146 9.16 -9.83 12.82
C SER A 146 8.19 -9.70 11.63
N ARG A 147 7.54 -8.54 11.48
CA ARG A 147 6.65 -8.19 10.36
C ARG A 147 7.25 -7.02 9.60
N ARG A 148 7.16 -7.05 8.27
CA ARG A 148 7.69 -5.97 7.43
C ARG A 148 6.83 -4.72 7.60
N GLY A 149 7.46 -3.55 7.72
CA GLY A 149 6.77 -2.27 7.60
C GLY A 149 6.43 -1.95 6.14
N VAL A 150 5.53 -0.99 5.95
CA VAL A 150 5.00 -0.59 4.64
C VAL A 150 5.60 0.72 4.13
N ALA A 151 6.56 1.32 4.84
CA ALA A 151 7.03 2.67 4.53
C ALA A 151 7.75 2.76 3.18
N LEU A 152 8.39 1.67 2.73
CA LEU A 152 9.00 1.58 1.40
C LEU A 152 8.05 1.17 0.27
N THR A 153 6.76 0.96 0.55
CA THR A 153 5.77 0.57 -0.47
C THR A 153 5.31 1.77 -1.28
N SER A 154 4.62 1.51 -2.39
CA SER A 154 4.12 2.57 -3.28
C SER A 154 2.67 2.32 -3.67
N ILE A 155 1.99 3.38 -4.11
CA ILE A 155 0.63 3.29 -4.63
C ILE A 155 0.64 3.77 -6.09
N ALA A 156 0.26 2.90 -7.02
CA ALA A 156 -0.01 3.27 -8.39
C ALA A 156 -1.46 3.76 -8.51
N PHE A 157 -1.72 4.76 -9.35
CA PHE A 157 -3.06 5.31 -9.52
C PHE A 157 -3.21 5.99 -10.88
N VAL A 158 -4.44 6.23 -11.31
CA VAL A 158 -4.77 6.98 -12.52
C VAL A 158 -4.94 8.45 -12.16
N SER A 159 -4.34 9.37 -12.92
CA SER A 159 -4.55 10.82 -12.78
C SER A 159 -4.73 11.51 -14.12
N ASP A 160 -5.59 12.53 -14.18
CA ASP A 160 -5.76 13.42 -15.33
C ASP A 160 -5.06 14.78 -15.18
N ARG A 161 -4.20 14.95 -14.15
CA ARG A 161 -3.60 16.26 -13.80
C ARG A 161 -2.79 16.92 -14.93
N ASP A 162 -2.22 16.11 -15.82
CA ASP A 162 -1.47 16.59 -17.01
C ASP A 162 -2.33 16.62 -18.29
N GLY A 163 -3.66 16.55 -18.16
CA GLY A 163 -4.64 16.68 -19.23
C GLY A 163 -5.20 15.36 -19.78
N SER A 164 -4.38 14.31 -19.90
CA SER A 164 -4.83 12.95 -20.25
C SER A 164 -4.73 12.01 -19.05
N LYS A 165 -5.58 10.98 -18.99
CA LYS A 165 -5.50 9.95 -17.94
C LYS A 165 -4.22 9.15 -18.11
N GLU A 166 -3.29 9.30 -17.17
CA GLU A 166 -2.04 8.55 -17.13
C GLU A 166 -1.90 7.80 -15.81
N ILE A 167 -1.04 6.80 -15.78
CA ILE A 167 -0.66 6.10 -14.56
C ILE A 167 0.43 6.92 -13.85
N TYR A 168 0.24 7.13 -12.57
CA TYR A 168 1.18 7.74 -11.64
C TYR A 168 1.54 6.75 -10.53
N LEU A 169 2.63 7.05 -9.86
CA LEU A 169 3.12 6.36 -8.68
C LEU A 169 3.34 7.40 -7.57
N MET A 170 3.08 7.04 -6.33
CA MET A 170 3.47 7.80 -5.15
C MET A 170 4.02 6.86 -4.08
N ASP A 171 4.76 7.40 -3.13
CA ASP A 171 5.08 6.70 -1.89
C ASP A 171 3.79 6.36 -1.12
N TYR A 172 3.86 5.40 -0.19
CA TYR A 172 2.69 4.94 0.56
C TYR A 172 1.94 6.07 1.31
N ASP A 173 2.64 7.17 1.61
CA ASP A 173 2.15 8.34 2.34
C ASP A 173 1.75 9.51 1.42
N GLY A 174 1.73 9.30 0.11
CA GLY A 174 1.27 10.28 -0.88
C GLY A 174 2.33 11.25 -1.40
N PHE A 175 3.57 11.15 -0.92
CA PHE A 175 4.69 11.96 -1.42
C PHE A 175 5.29 11.38 -2.71
N ASP A 176 6.24 12.12 -3.29
CA ASP A 176 7.03 11.71 -4.47
C ASP A 176 6.17 11.22 -5.67
N GLN A 177 5.05 11.92 -5.89
CA GLN A 177 4.13 11.60 -6.98
C GLN A 177 4.79 11.81 -8.34
N ARG A 178 4.94 10.73 -9.11
CA ARG A 178 5.61 10.74 -10.41
C ARG A 178 4.83 9.96 -11.46
N ARG A 179 4.89 10.45 -12.69
CA ARG A 179 4.19 9.84 -13.82
C ARG A 179 4.92 8.61 -14.35
N VAL A 180 4.18 7.51 -14.57
CA VAL A 180 4.69 6.24 -15.13
C VAL A 180 4.46 6.17 -16.64
N THR A 181 3.29 6.57 -17.11
CA THR A 181 2.93 6.57 -18.55
C THR A 181 2.83 7.98 -19.12
N ALA A 182 3.14 8.15 -20.40
CA ALA A 182 3.11 9.47 -21.05
C ALA A 182 2.59 9.33 -22.48
N HIS A 183 1.56 8.51 -22.64
CA HIS A 183 1.01 8.14 -23.93
C HIS A 183 0.17 9.25 -24.56
N LYS A 184 -0.21 10.29 -23.79
CA LYS A 184 -1.13 11.36 -24.21
C LYS A 184 -2.44 10.79 -24.71
N SER A 185 -2.89 9.73 -24.03
CA SER A 185 -4.09 8.97 -24.29
C SER A 185 -4.66 8.51 -22.95
N ILE A 186 -5.63 7.60 -22.95
CA ILE A 186 -6.14 6.99 -21.73
C ILE A 186 -5.23 5.83 -21.34
N SER A 187 -4.64 5.89 -20.15
CA SER A 187 -4.01 4.78 -19.44
C SER A 187 -4.74 4.57 -18.11
N MET A 188 -5.15 3.34 -17.82
CA MET A 188 -6.00 3.04 -16.65
C MET A 188 -5.86 1.62 -16.13
N SER A 189 -6.53 1.33 -15.01
CA SER A 189 -6.59 0.01 -14.35
C SER A 189 -5.20 -0.59 -14.09
N PRO A 190 -4.35 0.10 -13.30
CA PRO A 190 -3.06 -0.44 -12.91
C PRO A 190 -3.23 -1.68 -12.03
N SER A 191 -2.37 -2.69 -12.21
CA SER A 191 -2.28 -3.88 -11.34
C SER A 191 -0.82 -4.29 -11.18
N TRP A 192 -0.38 -4.43 -9.93
CA TRP A 192 0.98 -4.82 -9.61
C TRP A 192 1.16 -6.33 -9.60
N SER A 193 2.36 -6.75 -9.99
CA SER A 193 2.90 -8.02 -9.54
C SER A 193 3.11 -8.02 -8.02
N GLY A 194 3.01 -9.18 -7.37
CA GLY A 194 3.21 -9.30 -5.91
C GLY A 194 4.59 -8.85 -5.39
N ARG A 195 5.59 -8.69 -6.27
CA ARG A 195 6.94 -8.18 -5.93
C ARG A 195 7.11 -6.67 -6.08
N GLY A 196 6.12 -5.96 -6.60
CA GLY A 196 6.20 -4.52 -6.82
C GLY A 196 7.25 -4.09 -7.87
N ASP A 197 7.65 -4.95 -8.80
CA ASP A 197 8.61 -4.61 -9.86
C ASP A 197 7.94 -4.27 -11.19
N VAL A 198 6.68 -4.71 -11.37
CA VAL A 198 5.98 -4.68 -12.65
C VAL A 198 4.54 -4.24 -12.45
N LEU A 199 4.06 -3.40 -13.36
CA LEU A 199 2.69 -2.92 -13.41
C LEU A 199 2.04 -3.27 -14.75
N ALA A 200 0.95 -4.03 -14.73
CA ALA A 200 0.06 -4.17 -15.87
C ALA A 200 -0.92 -3.00 -15.92
N TYR A 201 -1.26 -2.53 -17.12
CA TYR A 201 -2.23 -1.46 -17.30
C TYR A 201 -2.89 -1.54 -18.68
N VAL A 202 -4.05 -0.88 -18.80
CA VAL A 202 -4.76 -0.69 -20.07
C VAL A 202 -4.29 0.60 -20.71
N SER A 203 -4.11 0.63 -22.03
CA SER A 203 -3.94 1.88 -22.76
C SER A 203 -4.60 1.89 -24.13
N PHE A 204 -5.06 3.08 -24.54
CA PHE A 204 -5.77 3.35 -25.80
C PHE A 204 -4.87 3.99 -26.88
N PHE A 205 -3.58 4.21 -26.59
CA PHE A 205 -2.69 5.03 -27.42
C PHE A 205 -2.46 4.47 -28.84
N ALA A 206 -2.64 3.16 -29.03
CA ALA A 206 -2.45 2.51 -30.33
C ALA A 206 -3.61 2.76 -31.31
N GLY A 207 -4.71 3.38 -30.86
CA GLY A 207 -5.83 3.79 -31.72
C GLY A 207 -6.70 2.66 -32.28
N ARG A 208 -6.53 1.41 -31.82
CA ARG A 208 -7.29 0.22 -32.27
C ARG A 208 -8.21 -0.37 -31.19
N GLY A 209 -8.43 0.36 -30.10
CA GLY A 209 -9.13 -0.11 -28.91
C GLY A 209 -8.20 -0.23 -27.69
N PRO A 210 -8.74 -0.55 -26.51
CA PRO A 210 -7.94 -0.75 -25.31
C PRO A 210 -7.12 -2.05 -25.39
N ALA A 211 -5.84 -1.92 -25.12
CA ALA A 211 -4.88 -3.03 -25.08
C ALA A 211 -4.13 -3.05 -23.75
N LEU A 212 -3.58 -4.22 -23.41
CA LEU A 212 -2.80 -4.43 -22.19
C LEU A 212 -1.32 -4.19 -22.45
N TYR A 213 -0.67 -3.56 -21.47
CA TYR A 213 0.76 -3.28 -21.46
C TYR A 213 1.35 -3.62 -20.10
N LEU A 214 2.64 -3.91 -20.07
CA LEU A 214 3.43 -4.03 -18.85
C LEU A 214 4.41 -2.86 -18.77
N ALA A 215 4.56 -2.29 -17.59
CA ALA A 215 5.61 -1.34 -17.25
C ALA A 215 6.53 -1.96 -16.19
N GLU A 216 7.83 -2.02 -16.49
CA GLU A 216 8.86 -2.34 -15.50
C GLU A 216 9.28 -1.07 -14.78
N ILE A 217 9.14 -1.04 -13.46
CA ILE A 217 9.30 0.21 -12.70
C ILE A 217 10.75 0.66 -12.61
N ALA A 218 11.68 -0.29 -12.44
CA ALA A 218 13.09 0.03 -12.31
C ALA A 218 13.71 0.56 -13.62
N SER A 219 13.35 -0.04 -14.76
CA SER A 219 13.91 0.32 -16.07
C SER A 219 13.08 1.38 -16.81
N GLY A 220 11.81 1.57 -16.43
CA GLY A 220 10.84 2.39 -17.15
C GLY A 220 10.36 1.79 -18.48
N ARG A 221 10.83 0.57 -18.82
CA ARG A 221 10.48 -0.15 -20.06
C ARG A 221 8.99 -0.48 -20.07
N LYS A 222 8.36 -0.26 -21.22
CA LYS A 222 6.95 -0.56 -21.46
C LYS A 222 6.84 -1.54 -22.62
N THR A 223 6.13 -2.64 -22.44
CA THR A 223 5.95 -3.68 -23.48
C THR A 223 4.47 -3.96 -23.72
N PRO A 224 4.04 -4.16 -24.97
CA PRO A 224 2.70 -4.69 -25.23
C PRO A 224 2.57 -6.10 -24.61
N LEU A 225 1.39 -6.41 -24.10
CA LEU A 225 1.06 -7.73 -23.54
C LEU A 225 0.01 -8.43 -24.41
N VAL A 226 -1.22 -7.91 -24.43
CA VAL A 226 -2.31 -8.39 -25.31
C VAL A 226 -2.91 -7.19 -26.03
N THR A 227 -2.71 -7.15 -27.34
CA THR A 227 -3.14 -6.04 -28.21
C THR A 227 -4.19 -6.45 -29.23
N GLU A 228 -4.42 -7.75 -29.40
CA GLU A 228 -5.41 -8.28 -30.33
C GLU A 228 -6.81 -8.31 -29.69
N GLY A 229 -7.84 -8.12 -30.51
CA GLY A 229 -9.24 -8.06 -30.08
C GLY A 229 -9.78 -6.63 -29.95
N SER A 230 -11.09 -6.50 -29.75
CA SER A 230 -11.78 -5.21 -29.70
C SER A 230 -11.73 -4.53 -28.33
N LEU A 231 -11.57 -5.31 -27.25
CA LEU A 231 -11.44 -4.82 -25.89
C LEU A 231 -10.63 -5.81 -25.05
N ASN A 232 -9.55 -5.33 -24.45
CA ASN A 232 -8.83 -5.99 -23.35
C ASN A 232 -8.71 -5.00 -22.19
N ALA A 233 -9.21 -5.37 -21.02
CA ALA A 233 -9.36 -4.46 -19.89
C ALA A 233 -9.10 -5.15 -18.54
N SER A 234 -8.97 -4.34 -17.49
CA SER A 234 -8.86 -4.76 -16.08
C SER A 234 -7.86 -5.90 -15.87
N PRO A 235 -6.56 -5.71 -16.16
CA PRO A 235 -5.57 -6.74 -15.90
C PRO A 235 -5.42 -6.98 -14.39
N GLY A 236 -5.23 -8.23 -14.01
CA GLY A 236 -4.84 -8.69 -12.68
C GLY A 236 -3.61 -9.58 -12.79
N VAL A 237 -2.47 -9.11 -12.30
CA VAL A 237 -1.20 -9.85 -12.34
C VAL A 237 -1.17 -10.90 -11.21
N SER A 238 -0.72 -12.11 -11.50
CA SER A 238 -0.56 -13.15 -10.48
C SER A 238 0.50 -12.75 -9.44
N PRO A 239 0.42 -13.25 -8.18
CA PRO A 239 1.37 -12.88 -7.12
C PRO A 239 2.83 -13.23 -7.47
N ASP A 240 3.04 -14.30 -8.23
CA ASP A 240 4.36 -14.70 -8.73
C ASP A 240 4.83 -13.91 -9.96
N GLY A 241 3.96 -13.07 -10.54
CA GLY A 241 4.23 -12.20 -11.68
C GLY A 241 4.28 -12.91 -13.03
N ARG A 242 3.89 -14.20 -13.10
CA ARG A 242 4.02 -15.04 -14.31
C ARG A 242 2.82 -15.01 -15.23
N GLN A 243 1.64 -14.71 -14.71
CA GLN A 243 0.40 -14.73 -15.47
C GLN A 243 -0.38 -13.44 -15.26
N VAL A 244 -1.22 -13.12 -16.24
CA VAL A 244 -2.11 -11.96 -16.17
C VAL A 244 -3.51 -12.42 -16.54
N ALA A 245 -4.44 -12.30 -15.60
CA ALA A 245 -5.87 -12.45 -15.84
C ALA A 245 -6.43 -11.12 -16.35
N PHE A 246 -7.39 -11.12 -17.26
CA PHE A 246 -7.95 -9.89 -17.82
C PHE A 246 -9.34 -10.11 -18.39
N ALA A 247 -10.11 -9.03 -18.50
CA ALA A 247 -11.41 -9.04 -19.15
C ALA A 247 -11.25 -8.82 -20.66
N ARG A 248 -11.91 -9.64 -21.47
CA ARG A 248 -11.89 -9.52 -22.94
C ARG A 248 -13.28 -9.65 -23.54
N ALA A 249 -13.57 -8.81 -24.52
CA ALA A 249 -14.81 -8.91 -25.28
C ALA A 249 -14.77 -10.10 -26.28
N LEU A 250 -15.87 -10.86 -26.29
CA LEU A 250 -16.20 -11.90 -27.27
C LEU A 250 -17.57 -11.57 -27.87
N GLY A 251 -17.57 -10.86 -29.00
CA GLY A 251 -18.81 -10.33 -29.57
C GLY A 251 -19.47 -9.31 -28.64
N ALA A 252 -20.68 -9.61 -28.18
CA ALA A 252 -21.42 -8.76 -27.24
C ALA A 252 -21.18 -9.11 -25.75
N ASN A 253 -20.44 -10.19 -25.46
CA ASN A 253 -20.15 -10.59 -24.08
C ASN A 253 -18.72 -10.22 -23.65
N ILE A 254 -18.46 -10.18 -22.35
CA ILE A 254 -17.13 -9.96 -21.77
C ILE A 254 -16.84 -11.08 -20.79
N GLU A 255 -15.66 -11.69 -20.90
CA GLU A 255 -15.26 -12.86 -20.14
C GLU A 255 -13.84 -12.68 -19.59
N ILE A 256 -13.50 -13.45 -18.55
CA ILE A 256 -12.15 -13.50 -18.02
C ILE A 256 -11.29 -14.44 -18.86
N PHE A 257 -10.13 -13.93 -19.23
CA PHE A 257 -9.06 -14.65 -19.91
C PHE A 257 -7.81 -14.65 -19.05
N LEU A 258 -6.89 -15.55 -19.38
CA LEU A 258 -5.57 -15.65 -18.80
C LEU A 258 -4.53 -15.68 -19.92
N CYS A 259 -3.39 -15.03 -19.71
CA CYS A 259 -2.21 -15.15 -20.56
C CYS A 259 -0.95 -15.25 -19.70
N ASP A 260 0.13 -15.72 -20.31
CA ASP A 260 1.46 -15.64 -19.72
C ASP A 260 1.98 -14.21 -19.78
N ARG A 261 3.00 -13.91 -18.98
CA ARG A 261 3.62 -12.58 -18.87
C ARG A 261 4.16 -12.02 -20.20
N ASP A 262 4.45 -12.88 -21.18
CA ASP A 262 4.89 -12.49 -22.52
C ASP A 262 3.73 -12.26 -23.50
N GLY A 263 2.48 -12.43 -23.05
CA GLY A 263 1.27 -12.33 -23.87
C GLY A 263 0.89 -13.65 -24.56
N GLY A 264 1.68 -14.70 -24.39
CA GLY A 264 1.41 -16.04 -24.91
C GLY A 264 0.30 -16.77 -24.17
N ASN A 265 -0.06 -17.96 -24.68
CA ASN A 265 -0.98 -18.91 -24.05
C ASN A 265 -2.32 -18.30 -23.60
N VAL A 266 -2.87 -17.39 -24.41
CA VAL A 266 -4.15 -16.75 -24.13
C VAL A 266 -5.27 -17.80 -24.11
N ARG A 267 -5.93 -17.98 -22.96
CA ARG A 267 -7.05 -18.92 -22.77
C ARG A 267 -8.20 -18.28 -22.00
N ARG A 268 -9.42 -18.70 -22.31
CA ARG A 268 -10.65 -18.25 -21.64
C ARG A 268 -10.83 -19.03 -20.32
N LEU A 269 -11.13 -18.33 -19.22
CA LEU A 269 -11.41 -18.93 -17.91
C LEU A 269 -12.92 -19.04 -17.64
N THR A 270 -13.70 -18.02 -18.03
CA THR A 270 -15.13 -17.99 -17.76
C THR A 270 -15.95 -18.15 -19.04
N ASN A 271 -17.13 -18.77 -18.92
CA ASN A 271 -18.12 -18.81 -19.98
C ASN A 271 -19.50 -18.71 -19.34
N SER A 272 -20.02 -17.49 -19.22
CA SER A 272 -21.27 -17.22 -18.54
C SER A 272 -22.22 -16.38 -19.41
N GLY A 273 -23.50 -16.36 -19.04
CA GLY A 273 -24.49 -15.49 -19.71
C GLY A 273 -24.39 -14.01 -19.30
N GLY A 274 -23.47 -13.67 -18.39
CA GLY A 274 -23.24 -12.31 -17.90
C GLY A 274 -21.88 -11.77 -18.31
N ILE A 275 -21.66 -10.50 -17.94
CA ILE A 275 -20.39 -9.79 -18.12
C ILE A 275 -19.49 -10.14 -16.93
N ASP A 276 -18.32 -10.68 -17.22
CA ASP A 276 -17.30 -11.02 -16.23
C ASP A 276 -16.08 -10.07 -16.37
N THR A 277 -15.75 -9.32 -15.32
CA THR A 277 -14.70 -8.27 -15.31
C THR A 277 -13.92 -8.21 -14.00
N ASN A 278 -12.91 -7.33 -13.94
CA ASN A 278 -12.14 -7.01 -12.73
C ASN A 278 -11.59 -8.23 -11.97
N PRO A 279 -10.81 -9.11 -12.65
CA PRO A 279 -10.14 -10.22 -11.99
C PRO A 279 -9.08 -9.73 -11.00
N ALA A 280 -9.05 -10.31 -9.80
CA ALA A 280 -8.07 -10.06 -8.76
C ALA A 280 -7.58 -11.40 -8.19
N TRP A 281 -6.27 -11.60 -8.17
CA TRP A 281 -5.67 -12.83 -7.66
C TRP A 281 -5.66 -12.88 -6.14
N SER A 282 -5.89 -14.06 -5.59
CA SER A 282 -5.57 -14.31 -4.18
C SER A 282 -4.05 -14.28 -3.96
N PRO A 283 -3.57 -13.93 -2.76
CA PRO A 283 -2.13 -13.89 -2.47
C PRO A 283 -1.43 -15.23 -2.65
N SER A 284 -2.16 -16.33 -2.49
CA SER A 284 -1.65 -17.69 -2.73
C SER A 284 -1.49 -18.03 -4.21
N GLY A 285 -2.12 -17.27 -5.11
CA GLY A 285 -2.16 -17.54 -6.54
C GLY A 285 -3.05 -18.73 -6.92
N GLN A 286 -3.88 -19.22 -5.99
CA GLN A 286 -4.74 -20.38 -6.23
C GLN A 286 -6.15 -20.00 -6.69
N GLU A 287 -6.59 -18.79 -6.39
CA GLU A 287 -7.94 -18.32 -6.66
C GLU A 287 -7.92 -16.95 -7.35
N ILE A 288 -9.00 -16.66 -8.08
CA ILE A 288 -9.27 -15.37 -8.71
C ILE A 288 -10.66 -14.92 -8.28
N ALA A 289 -10.75 -13.75 -7.64
CA ALA A 289 -12.00 -13.04 -7.45
C ALA A 289 -12.31 -12.22 -8.71
N PHE A 290 -13.58 -12.10 -9.09
CA PHE A 290 -13.98 -11.31 -10.24
C PHE A 290 -15.42 -10.84 -10.10
N THR A 291 -15.78 -9.77 -10.80
CA THR A 291 -17.13 -9.26 -10.87
C THR A 291 -17.90 -9.98 -11.97
N SER A 292 -19.13 -10.43 -11.69
CA SER A 292 -20.00 -11.07 -12.67
C SER A 292 -21.44 -10.60 -12.55
N SER A 293 -22.07 -10.28 -13.69
CA SER A 293 -23.52 -10.02 -13.76
C SER A 293 -24.37 -11.26 -14.06
N ARG A 294 -23.81 -12.47 -14.00
CA ARG A 294 -24.52 -13.73 -14.34
C ARG A 294 -25.80 -14.00 -13.53
N ALA A 295 -25.97 -13.34 -12.38
CA ALA A 295 -27.14 -13.42 -11.53
C ALA A 295 -28.08 -12.19 -11.65
N GLY A 296 -27.95 -11.41 -12.72
CA GLY A 296 -28.74 -10.20 -12.98
C GLY A 296 -27.96 -8.92 -12.73
N SER A 297 -27.57 -8.66 -11.47
CA SER A 297 -26.70 -7.52 -11.12
C SER A 297 -25.25 -7.96 -10.87
N PRO A 298 -24.25 -7.06 -11.07
CA PRO A 298 -22.86 -7.33 -10.74
C PRO A 298 -22.64 -7.72 -9.29
N GLN A 299 -21.95 -8.83 -9.09
CA GLN A 299 -21.63 -9.41 -7.79
C GLN A 299 -20.22 -9.99 -7.84
N ILE A 300 -19.59 -10.19 -6.68
CA ILE A 300 -18.27 -10.80 -6.61
C ILE A 300 -18.41 -12.32 -6.58
N TYR A 301 -17.64 -12.97 -7.45
CA TYR A 301 -17.44 -14.41 -7.52
C TYR A 301 -15.97 -14.71 -7.28
N VAL A 302 -15.69 -15.94 -6.87
CA VAL A 302 -14.34 -16.50 -6.79
C VAL A 302 -14.32 -17.80 -7.59
N MET A 303 -13.20 -18.08 -8.23
CA MET A 303 -12.93 -19.32 -8.95
C MET A 303 -11.48 -19.75 -8.68
N ASP A 304 -11.17 -21.01 -8.97
CA ASP A 304 -9.79 -21.48 -8.99
C ASP A 304 -9.04 -20.81 -10.15
N ALA A 305 -7.71 -20.72 -10.03
CA ALA A 305 -6.83 -20.10 -11.05
C ALA A 305 -6.95 -20.75 -12.45
N ASP A 306 -7.45 -21.98 -12.53
CA ASP A 306 -7.69 -22.67 -13.80
C ASP A 306 -9.05 -22.32 -14.45
N GLY A 307 -9.95 -21.67 -13.72
CA GLY A 307 -11.31 -21.29 -14.13
C GLY A 307 -12.42 -22.18 -13.54
N SER A 308 -12.08 -23.22 -12.79
CA SER A 308 -13.04 -24.13 -12.17
C SER A 308 -13.58 -23.61 -10.82
N ASN A 309 -14.51 -24.36 -10.22
CA ASN A 309 -15.05 -24.09 -8.87
C ASN A 309 -15.63 -22.67 -8.67
N VAL A 310 -16.25 -22.12 -9.71
CA VAL A 310 -16.84 -20.77 -9.65
C VAL A 310 -17.97 -20.70 -8.62
N ARG A 311 -17.85 -19.78 -7.66
CA ARG A 311 -18.80 -19.58 -6.55
C ARG A 311 -19.02 -18.10 -6.26
N ARG A 312 -20.26 -17.72 -5.96
CA ARG A 312 -20.61 -16.35 -5.53
C ARG A 312 -20.20 -16.13 -4.07
N VAL A 313 -19.67 -14.96 -3.74
CA VAL A 313 -19.29 -14.61 -2.35
C VAL A 313 -20.04 -13.42 -1.77
N THR A 314 -20.53 -12.49 -2.60
CA THR A 314 -21.35 -11.37 -2.11
C THR A 314 -22.83 -11.67 -2.25
N PHE A 315 -23.55 -11.67 -1.13
CA PHE A 315 -25.01 -11.87 -1.09
C PHE A 315 -25.76 -10.67 -0.50
N GLN A 316 -25.03 -9.67 -0.02
CA GLN A 316 -25.55 -8.44 0.54
C GLN A 316 -25.35 -7.29 -0.45
N GLY A 317 -26.37 -6.42 -0.58
CA GLY A 317 -26.35 -5.29 -1.51
C GLY A 317 -26.78 -5.65 -2.93
N GLU A 318 -27.18 -4.62 -3.69
CA GLU A 318 -27.72 -4.80 -5.05
C GLU A 318 -26.63 -4.93 -6.12
N TYR A 319 -25.42 -4.44 -5.84
CA TYR A 319 -24.32 -4.37 -6.79
C TYR A 319 -22.99 -4.39 -6.04
N SER A 320 -22.06 -5.24 -6.45
CA SER A 320 -20.71 -5.34 -5.91
C SER A 320 -19.69 -5.46 -7.03
N ASP A 321 -18.60 -4.70 -6.96
CA ASP A 321 -17.56 -4.64 -8.00
C ASP A 321 -16.17 -4.34 -7.42
N GLY A 322 -15.12 -4.67 -8.20
CA GLY A 322 -13.74 -4.30 -7.91
C GLY A 322 -13.22 -4.93 -6.63
N ALA A 323 -13.16 -6.26 -6.60
CA ALA A 323 -12.65 -7.03 -5.47
C ALA A 323 -11.13 -6.91 -5.31
N ALA A 324 -10.65 -6.85 -4.06
CA ALA A 324 -9.25 -6.93 -3.70
C ALA A 324 -9.07 -7.84 -2.47
N PHE A 325 -8.21 -8.85 -2.58
CA PHE A 325 -7.89 -9.72 -1.45
C PHE A 325 -7.00 -9.01 -0.43
N SER A 326 -7.21 -9.30 0.85
CA SER A 326 -6.22 -8.98 1.88
C SER A 326 -4.96 -9.83 1.68
N PRO A 327 -3.78 -9.39 2.16
CA PRO A 327 -2.51 -10.08 1.92
C PRO A 327 -2.42 -11.50 2.51
N ASP A 328 -3.22 -11.79 3.52
CA ASP A 328 -3.36 -13.13 4.13
C ASP A 328 -4.42 -14.01 3.43
N GLY A 329 -5.16 -13.46 2.46
CA GLY A 329 -6.19 -14.14 1.69
C GLY A 329 -7.50 -14.38 2.44
N THR A 330 -7.63 -13.89 3.68
CA THR A 330 -8.81 -14.18 4.53
C THR A 330 -9.97 -13.22 4.29
N ARG A 331 -9.72 -12.04 3.72
CA ARG A 331 -10.72 -11.00 3.50
C ARG A 331 -10.74 -10.54 2.03
N LEU A 332 -11.89 -10.04 1.62
CA LEU A 332 -12.13 -9.43 0.32
C LEU A 332 -12.75 -8.04 0.52
N ALA A 333 -12.03 -6.99 0.13
CA ALA A 333 -12.57 -5.65 0.01
C ALA A 333 -13.21 -5.45 -1.36
N TYR A 334 -14.32 -4.74 -1.44
CA TYR A 334 -15.00 -4.46 -2.71
C TYR A 334 -15.87 -3.21 -2.61
N ALA A 335 -16.19 -2.61 -3.75
CA ALA A 335 -17.15 -1.50 -3.82
C ALA A 335 -18.58 -2.04 -3.88
N THR A 336 -19.47 -1.53 -3.04
CA THR A 336 -20.90 -1.89 -3.03
C THR A 336 -21.76 -0.67 -3.28
N ARG A 337 -22.78 -0.80 -4.15
CA ARG A 337 -23.70 0.32 -4.40
C ARG A 337 -24.60 0.55 -3.19
N VAL A 338 -24.75 1.82 -2.81
CA VAL A 338 -25.64 2.31 -1.76
C VAL A 338 -26.49 3.44 -2.33
N GLY A 339 -27.81 3.22 -2.42
CA GLY A 339 -28.70 4.16 -3.09
C GLY A 339 -28.60 4.08 -4.62
N ARG A 340 -28.83 5.20 -5.32
CA ARG A 340 -28.93 5.21 -6.79
C ARG A 340 -27.56 5.07 -7.47
N ASP A 341 -26.61 5.96 -7.14
CA ASP A 341 -25.35 6.13 -7.88
C ASP A 341 -24.15 6.43 -6.96
N ARG A 342 -24.14 5.85 -5.75
CA ARG A 342 -23.04 6.01 -4.79
C ARG A 342 -22.51 4.64 -4.40
N PHE A 343 -21.20 4.54 -4.25
CA PHE A 343 -20.55 3.35 -3.75
C PHE A 343 -19.93 3.58 -2.38
N ASP A 344 -19.93 2.53 -1.56
CA ASP A 344 -19.15 2.45 -0.33
C ASP A 344 -18.23 1.23 -0.42
N ILE A 345 -17.15 1.23 0.34
CA ILE A 345 -16.27 0.06 0.45
C ILE A 345 -16.83 -0.86 1.53
N ALA A 346 -16.94 -2.14 1.21
CA ALA A 346 -17.24 -3.21 2.15
C ALA A 346 -16.07 -4.20 2.21
N VAL A 347 -15.92 -4.86 3.36
CA VAL A 347 -14.94 -5.91 3.61
C VAL A 347 -15.68 -7.16 4.06
N LEU A 348 -15.55 -8.23 3.28
CA LEU A 348 -16.06 -9.56 3.57
C LEU A 348 -14.93 -10.43 4.12
N ASP A 349 -15.13 -10.98 5.30
CA ASP A 349 -14.30 -12.08 5.80
C ASP A 349 -14.77 -13.40 5.16
N LEU A 350 -13.85 -14.10 4.49
CA LEU A 350 -14.16 -15.31 3.73
C LEU A 350 -14.25 -16.56 4.60
N VAL A 351 -13.81 -16.49 5.85
CA VAL A 351 -13.88 -17.59 6.82
C VAL A 351 -15.17 -17.51 7.62
N THR A 352 -15.47 -16.34 8.18
CA THR A 352 -16.65 -16.12 9.03
C THR A 352 -17.89 -15.68 8.25
N LEU A 353 -17.72 -15.27 6.99
CA LEU A 353 -18.75 -14.64 6.15
C LEU A 353 -19.29 -13.31 6.71
N GLN A 354 -18.62 -12.74 7.72
CA GLN A 354 -18.96 -11.43 8.23
C GLN A 354 -18.67 -10.38 7.16
N ASN A 355 -19.65 -9.51 6.92
CA ASN A 355 -19.56 -8.48 5.90
C ASN A 355 -19.83 -7.12 6.53
N VAL A 356 -18.83 -6.24 6.48
CA VAL A 356 -18.86 -4.94 7.12
C VAL A 356 -18.68 -3.86 6.07
N ARG A 357 -19.60 -2.88 6.05
CA ARG A 357 -19.42 -1.67 5.26
C ARG A 357 -18.44 -0.75 5.98
N LEU A 358 -17.25 -0.59 5.41
CA LEU A 358 -16.11 0.12 5.97
C LEU A 358 -16.24 1.64 5.84
N THR A 359 -16.77 2.13 4.72
CA THR A 359 -16.99 3.57 4.51
C THR A 359 -18.47 3.93 4.63
N SER A 360 -18.76 5.15 5.09
CA SER A 360 -20.13 5.67 5.06
C SER A 360 -20.19 7.18 4.94
N GLY A 361 -21.28 7.69 4.35
CA GLY A 361 -21.72 9.09 4.49
C GLY A 361 -21.20 10.07 3.43
N ALA A 362 -19.91 10.03 3.05
CA ALA A 362 -19.31 11.05 2.19
C ALA A 362 -18.72 10.50 0.87
N GLY A 363 -19.14 11.10 -0.25
CA GLY A 363 -18.67 10.76 -1.60
C GLY A 363 -19.11 9.37 -2.09
N SER A 364 -18.72 9.04 -3.32
CA SER A 364 -18.69 7.67 -3.85
C SER A 364 -17.29 7.11 -3.62
N ASN A 365 -17.19 5.91 -3.05
CA ASN A 365 -15.96 5.25 -2.67
C ASN A 365 -15.80 3.95 -3.46
N GLU A 366 -14.73 3.83 -4.24
CA GLU A 366 -14.56 2.76 -5.23
C GLU A 366 -13.11 2.28 -5.31
N THR A 367 -12.90 1.11 -5.94
CA THR A 367 -11.57 0.54 -6.25
C THR A 367 -10.66 0.41 -5.02
N PRO A 368 -11.02 -0.44 -4.03
CA PRO A 368 -10.20 -0.64 -2.84
C PRO A 368 -8.93 -1.45 -3.14
N SER A 369 -7.85 -1.17 -2.41
CA SER A 369 -6.59 -1.91 -2.46
C SER A 369 -5.96 -1.99 -1.06
N PHE A 370 -5.64 -3.19 -0.59
CA PHE A 370 -4.96 -3.38 0.69
C PHE A 370 -3.47 -3.04 0.60
N SER A 371 -2.97 -2.37 1.63
CA SER A 371 -1.54 -2.39 1.97
C SER A 371 -1.04 -3.82 2.19
N PRO A 372 0.26 -4.11 1.96
CA PRO A 372 0.77 -5.48 2.00
C PRO A 372 0.89 -6.09 3.42
N ASP A 373 0.64 -5.32 4.48
CA ASP A 373 0.45 -5.82 5.84
C ASP A 373 -1.04 -6.03 6.22
N GLY A 374 -1.96 -5.61 5.35
CA GLY A 374 -3.41 -5.75 5.51
C GLY A 374 -4.04 -4.78 6.51
N ARG A 375 -3.30 -3.79 7.02
CA ARG A 375 -3.77 -2.84 8.05
C ARG A 375 -4.43 -1.61 7.48
N ARG A 376 -4.00 -1.19 6.29
CA ARG A 376 -4.52 0.00 5.60
C ARG A 376 -5.21 -0.39 4.29
N LEU A 377 -6.21 0.38 3.91
CA LEU A 377 -6.93 0.23 2.65
C LEU A 377 -6.92 1.56 1.88
N ALA A 378 -6.33 1.58 0.69
CA ALA A 378 -6.42 2.69 -0.25
C ALA A 378 -7.67 2.55 -1.13
N PHE A 379 -8.31 3.66 -1.48
CA PHE A 379 -9.46 3.68 -2.39
C PHE A 379 -9.67 5.08 -2.98
N ALA A 380 -10.41 5.18 -4.06
CA ALA A 380 -10.79 6.45 -4.66
C ALA A 380 -12.08 6.98 -4.02
N SER A 381 -12.15 8.27 -3.69
CA SER A 381 -13.36 8.91 -3.15
C SER A 381 -13.65 10.25 -3.79
N THR A 382 -14.93 10.53 -4.07
CA THR A 382 -15.39 11.86 -4.54
C THR A 382 -15.79 12.80 -3.40
N ARG A 383 -15.47 12.48 -2.15
CA ARG A 383 -15.90 13.27 -0.97
C ARG A 383 -15.44 14.73 -0.98
N THR A 384 -14.38 15.06 -1.72
CA THR A 384 -13.86 16.42 -1.93
C THR A 384 -14.22 17.00 -3.31
N GLY A 385 -15.28 16.49 -3.94
CA GLY A 385 -15.82 16.97 -5.22
C GLY A 385 -15.31 16.21 -6.44
N LYS A 386 -14.00 16.07 -6.61
CA LYS A 386 -13.38 15.20 -7.62
C LYS A 386 -12.86 13.91 -6.99
N PRO A 387 -12.72 12.80 -7.74
CA PRO A 387 -12.04 11.61 -7.26
C PRO A 387 -10.64 11.94 -6.73
N GLN A 388 -10.36 11.54 -5.49
CA GLN A 388 -9.03 11.61 -4.86
C GLN A 388 -8.73 10.29 -4.18
N ILE A 389 -7.45 9.97 -3.99
CA ILE A 389 -7.02 8.77 -3.28
C ILE A 389 -7.03 9.05 -1.79
N PHE A 390 -7.68 8.16 -1.05
CA PHE A 390 -7.70 8.16 0.41
C PHE A 390 -7.21 6.82 0.93
N VAL A 391 -6.71 6.84 2.16
CA VAL A 391 -6.41 5.63 2.94
C VAL A 391 -7.19 5.65 4.25
N VAL A 392 -7.58 4.47 4.73
CA VAL A 392 -8.24 4.25 6.02
C VAL A 392 -7.63 3.03 6.71
N ASP A 393 -7.91 2.87 8.00
CA ASP A 393 -7.72 1.61 8.70
C ASP A 393 -8.65 0.54 8.08
N ALA A 394 -8.09 -0.63 7.77
CA ALA A 394 -8.79 -1.69 7.07
C ALA A 394 -9.66 -2.56 7.99
N GLN A 395 -9.58 -2.37 9.32
CA GLN A 395 -10.39 -3.06 10.30
C GLN A 395 -11.73 -2.34 10.53
N ASP A 396 -11.71 -1.02 10.67
CA ASP A 396 -12.89 -0.24 11.07
C ASP A 396 -13.20 1.00 10.21
N GLY A 397 -12.32 1.34 9.25
CA GLY A 397 -12.51 2.48 8.35
C GLY A 397 -12.16 3.84 8.96
N SER A 398 -11.58 3.85 10.16
CA SER A 398 -11.13 5.06 10.84
C SER A 398 -9.86 5.65 10.21
N GLY A 399 -9.44 6.83 10.69
CA GLY A 399 -8.18 7.45 10.28
C GLY A 399 -8.13 7.84 8.80
N ALA A 400 -9.25 8.26 8.21
CA ALA A 400 -9.31 8.65 6.81
C ALA A 400 -8.32 9.79 6.49
N GLU A 401 -7.39 9.52 5.60
CA GLU A 401 -6.33 10.44 5.16
C GLU A 401 -6.40 10.60 3.63
N GLN A 402 -6.28 11.84 3.15
CA GLN A 402 -6.24 12.15 1.73
C GLN A 402 -4.80 12.20 1.22
N LEU A 403 -4.46 11.39 0.22
CA LEU A 403 -3.10 11.31 -0.34
C LEU A 403 -2.91 12.17 -1.60
N THR A 404 -3.99 12.55 -2.29
CA THR A 404 -3.91 13.34 -3.52
C THR A 404 -4.86 14.54 -3.48
N SER A 405 -4.47 15.64 -4.10
CA SER A 405 -5.28 16.87 -4.18
C SER A 405 -5.33 17.51 -5.57
N GLU A 406 -4.43 17.11 -6.48
CA GLU A 406 -4.31 17.67 -7.83
C GLU A 406 -4.90 16.73 -8.89
N GLY A 407 -5.73 17.28 -9.79
CA GLY A 407 -6.43 16.50 -10.82
C GLY A 407 -7.56 15.63 -10.26
N SER A 408 -8.01 14.66 -11.06
CA SER A 408 -8.93 13.59 -10.69
C SER A 408 -8.16 12.28 -10.60
N ASN A 409 -8.11 11.69 -9.41
CA ASN A 409 -7.29 10.52 -9.10
C ASN A 409 -8.18 9.31 -8.76
N SER A 410 -7.91 8.16 -9.38
CA SER A 410 -8.77 6.96 -9.25
C SER A 410 -7.99 5.66 -9.40
N ALA A 411 -8.63 4.53 -9.11
CA ALA A 411 -8.08 3.17 -9.23
C ALA A 411 -6.69 3.02 -8.58
N PRO A 412 -6.56 3.30 -7.26
CA PRO A 412 -5.32 3.06 -6.55
C PRO A 412 -5.03 1.55 -6.47
N GLU A 413 -3.78 1.19 -6.63
CA GLU A 413 -3.26 -0.16 -6.37
C GLU A 413 -1.99 -0.03 -5.53
N TRP A 414 -2.05 -0.59 -4.34
CA TRP A 414 -0.99 -0.59 -3.34
C TRP A 414 -0.03 -1.76 -3.58
N SER A 415 1.21 -1.43 -3.87
CA SER A 415 2.22 -2.42 -4.22
C SER A 415 2.44 -3.44 -3.12
N GLY A 416 2.87 -4.63 -3.53
CA GLY A 416 3.57 -5.55 -2.63
C GLY A 416 4.87 -4.92 -2.08
N TYR A 417 5.52 -5.62 -1.18
CA TYR A 417 6.79 -5.13 -0.65
C TYR A 417 7.90 -5.17 -1.70
N PRO A 418 8.67 -4.07 -1.87
CA PRO A 418 9.81 -4.07 -2.79
C PRO A 418 10.89 -5.07 -2.34
N ARG A 419 11.71 -5.49 -3.31
CA ARG A 419 12.87 -6.37 -3.10
C ARG A 419 14.13 -5.61 -2.76
#